data_AF-A0A2V9TB74-F1
#
_entry.id   AF-A0A2V9TB74-F1
#
_cell.length_a   1.000
_cell.length_b   1.000
_cell.length_c   1.000
_cell.angle_alpha   90.00
_cell.angle_beta   90.00
_cell.angle_gamma   90.00
#
_symmetry.space_group_name_H-M   'P 1'
#
loop_
_entity.id
_entity.type
_entity.pdbx_description
1 polymer ?
#
loop_
_entity_poly.entity_id
_entity_poly.type
_entity_poly.pdbx_seq_one_letter_code
_entity_poly.pdbx_strand_id
1 'polypeptide(L)'
;FYDPVNKLLAKYGAEKVFLEGDAIILGLLERQGDKGLAVSRACVLAREIIEIVRGYNQLLQRAGLPGLELGIGISFQDSAPMYLMDGEDRIMISEALNESDRLSSCNKRVRRSMERLNSPFNVYAFQTVSDAHAAEGPEDFIMKYNLNGIRISEATFQRLQQEISLERCRLSFPQLWGSEEFRLLLGTVPIGNDIFRKIVVRASRIPQIDPSSFSLQQWTERSYYEVCTNPAVYAALEGKAAAGR
;
A
#
# COMPACT_ATOMS: atom_id res chain seq x y z
N PHE A 1 -1.40 -16.85 -11.81
CA PHE A 1 -1.19 -15.56 -11.12
C PHE A 1 0.00 -14.78 -11.68
N TYR A 2 1.22 -15.35 -11.74
CA TYR A 2 2.42 -14.61 -12.12
C TYR A 2 2.48 -14.13 -13.57
N ASP A 3 1.97 -14.88 -14.57
CA ASP A 3 2.12 -14.47 -15.98
C ASP A 3 1.46 -13.11 -16.31
N PRO A 4 0.21 -12.82 -15.86
CA PRO A 4 -0.35 -11.48 -15.99
C PRO A 4 0.47 -10.38 -15.30
N VAL A 5 1.00 -10.66 -14.10
CA VAL A 5 1.82 -9.71 -13.35
C VAL A 5 3.12 -9.41 -14.10
N ASN A 6 3.81 -10.45 -14.59
CA ASN A 6 5.04 -10.32 -15.37
C ASN A 6 4.86 -9.45 -16.62
N LYS A 7 3.71 -9.57 -17.31
CA LYS A 7 3.38 -8.72 -18.46
C LYS A 7 3.19 -7.25 -18.10
N LEU A 8 2.74 -6.95 -16.87
CA LEU A 8 2.62 -5.56 -16.41
C LEU A 8 3.96 -4.93 -16.12
N LEU A 9 4.94 -5.67 -15.60
CA LEU A 9 6.20 -5.09 -15.10
C LEU A 9 6.90 -4.19 -16.14
N ALA A 10 7.02 -4.67 -17.38
CA ALA A 10 7.65 -3.92 -18.47
C ALA A 10 6.98 -2.57 -18.76
N LYS A 11 5.65 -2.48 -18.64
CA LYS A 11 4.87 -1.24 -18.86
C LYS A 11 5.24 -0.14 -17.86
N TYR A 12 5.68 -0.52 -16.66
CA TYR A 12 6.02 0.41 -15.59
C TYR A 12 7.53 0.59 -15.42
N GLY A 13 8.35 -0.11 -16.20
CA GLY A 13 9.80 -0.16 -16.00
C GLY A 13 10.20 -0.87 -14.70
N ALA A 14 9.36 -1.77 -14.22
CA ALA A 14 9.63 -2.57 -13.03
C ALA A 14 10.45 -3.80 -13.39
N GLU A 15 11.43 -4.13 -12.55
CA GLU A 15 12.20 -5.37 -12.63
C GLU A 15 11.89 -6.28 -11.44
N LYS A 16 12.00 -7.58 -11.66
CA LYS A 16 11.87 -8.57 -10.59
C LYS A 16 13.21 -8.68 -9.89
N VAL A 17 13.28 -8.31 -8.61
CA VAL A 17 14.50 -8.40 -7.81
C VAL A 17 14.71 -9.83 -7.34
N PHE A 18 13.70 -10.42 -6.68
CA PHE A 18 13.71 -11.83 -6.33
C PHE A 18 12.29 -12.37 -6.09
N LEU A 19 12.21 -13.69 -5.93
CA LEU A 19 11.03 -14.42 -5.48
C LEU A 19 11.47 -15.35 -4.34
N GLU A 20 10.89 -15.17 -3.16
CA GLU A 20 11.19 -15.99 -1.99
C GLU A 20 9.89 -16.44 -1.35
N GLY A 21 9.70 -17.77 -1.26
CA GLY A 21 8.45 -18.34 -0.75
C GLY A 21 7.24 -17.85 -1.54
N ASP A 22 6.33 -17.16 -0.85
CA ASP A 22 5.12 -16.54 -1.39
C ASP A 22 5.26 -15.05 -1.69
N ALA A 23 6.44 -14.46 -1.45
CA ALA A 23 6.74 -13.05 -1.70
C ALA A 23 7.43 -12.84 -3.04
N ILE A 24 7.03 -11.78 -3.75
CA ILE A 24 7.72 -11.25 -4.93
C ILE A 24 8.18 -9.83 -4.63
N ILE A 25 9.46 -9.55 -4.85
CA ILE A 25 10.04 -8.23 -4.70
C ILE A 25 10.29 -7.62 -6.08
N LEU A 26 9.81 -6.40 -6.26
CA LEU A 26 9.90 -5.64 -7.50
C LEU A 26 10.67 -4.34 -7.25
N GLY A 27 11.54 -3.97 -8.18
CA GLY A 27 12.30 -2.73 -8.16
C GLY A 27 11.86 -1.81 -9.29
N LEU A 28 11.69 -0.52 -8.99
CA LEU A 28 11.58 0.53 -10.00
C LEU A 28 12.74 1.50 -9.76
N LEU A 29 13.75 1.43 -10.60
CA LEU A 29 14.96 2.23 -10.48
C LEU A 29 14.88 3.47 -11.37
N GLU A 30 15.22 4.62 -10.80
CA GLU A 30 15.36 5.87 -11.55
C GLU A 30 16.82 6.09 -11.94
N ARG A 31 17.04 6.58 -13.16
CA ARG A 31 18.35 6.98 -13.66
C ARG A 31 18.44 8.49 -13.75
N GLN A 32 19.66 8.99 -13.77
CA GLN A 32 19.90 10.42 -13.94
C GLN A 32 19.29 10.90 -15.27
N GLY A 33 18.45 11.94 -15.19
CA GLY A 33 17.72 12.49 -16.33
C GLY A 33 16.30 11.93 -16.52
N ASP A 34 15.88 10.94 -15.73
CA ASP A 34 14.49 10.48 -15.71
C ASP A 34 13.55 11.54 -15.13
N LYS A 35 12.27 11.44 -15.48
CA LYS A 35 11.23 12.38 -15.01
C LYS A 35 10.95 12.33 -13.51
N GLY A 36 11.48 11.36 -12.78
CA GLY A 36 11.17 11.18 -11.35
C GLY A 36 9.71 10.73 -11.15
N LEU A 37 9.35 9.53 -11.60
CA LEU A 37 7.97 9.01 -11.55
C LEU A 37 7.89 7.56 -11.03
N ALA A 38 8.96 7.01 -10.45
CA ALA A 38 9.00 5.62 -10.01
C ALA A 38 7.97 5.32 -8.92
N VAL A 39 7.79 6.21 -7.94
CA VAL A 39 6.87 5.96 -6.82
C VAL A 39 5.42 5.97 -7.29
N SER A 40 5.03 6.99 -8.05
CA SER A 40 3.69 7.12 -8.61
C SER A 40 3.36 5.96 -9.55
N ARG A 41 4.32 5.51 -10.37
CA ARG A 41 4.20 4.30 -11.20
C ARG A 41 4.10 3.03 -10.36
N ALA A 42 4.88 2.90 -9.29
CA ALA A 42 4.78 1.77 -8.35
C ALA A 42 3.39 1.71 -7.70
N CYS A 43 2.82 2.84 -7.30
CA CYS A 43 1.46 2.91 -6.75
C CYS A 43 0.40 2.40 -7.76
N VAL A 44 0.54 2.77 -9.04
CA VAL A 44 -0.39 2.30 -10.08
C VAL A 44 -0.17 0.82 -10.40
N LEU A 45 1.07 0.38 -10.54
CA LEU A 45 1.41 -1.03 -10.75
C LEU A 45 0.82 -1.91 -9.65
N ALA A 46 1.03 -1.53 -8.38
CA ALA A 46 0.49 -2.23 -7.23
C ALA A 46 -1.04 -2.33 -7.28
N ARG A 47 -1.73 -1.26 -7.71
CA ARG A 47 -3.20 -1.31 -7.87
C ARG A 47 -3.62 -2.24 -9.00
N GLU A 48 -2.96 -2.19 -10.17
CA GLU A 48 -3.27 -3.11 -11.28
C GLU A 48 -2.98 -4.58 -10.88
N ILE A 49 -1.97 -4.86 -10.03
CA ILE A 49 -1.74 -6.19 -9.45
C ILE A 49 -2.93 -6.62 -8.57
N ILE A 50 -3.41 -5.75 -7.67
CA ILE A 50 -4.58 -6.07 -6.82
C ILE A 50 -5.85 -6.25 -7.66
N GLU A 51 -6.03 -5.50 -8.75
CA GLU A 51 -7.13 -5.68 -9.69
C GLU A 51 -7.06 -7.06 -10.39
N ILE A 52 -5.87 -7.52 -10.77
CA ILE A 52 -5.67 -8.88 -11.29
C ILE A 52 -6.05 -9.92 -10.23
N VAL A 53 -5.56 -9.80 -8.99
CA VAL A 53 -5.92 -10.71 -7.88
C VAL A 53 -7.43 -10.79 -7.72
N ARG A 54 -8.12 -9.64 -7.73
CA ARG A 54 -9.58 -9.59 -7.64
C ARG A 54 -10.27 -10.34 -8.78
N GLY A 55 -9.81 -10.15 -10.02
CA GLY A 55 -10.33 -10.87 -11.18
C GLY A 55 -10.15 -12.39 -11.06
N TYR A 56 -8.97 -12.84 -10.60
CA TYR A 56 -8.73 -14.26 -10.33
C TYR A 56 -9.64 -14.80 -9.22
N ASN A 57 -9.85 -14.04 -8.14
CA ASN A 57 -10.71 -14.45 -7.04
C ASN A 57 -12.17 -14.68 -7.47
N GLN A 58 -12.68 -13.95 -8.46
CA GLN A 58 -14.00 -14.21 -9.04
C GLN A 58 -14.06 -15.59 -9.72
N LEU A 59 -12.99 -16.01 -10.39
CA LEU A 59 -12.91 -17.33 -11.02
C LEU A 59 -12.77 -18.44 -9.98
N LEU A 60 -11.92 -18.24 -8.97
CA LEU A 60 -11.73 -19.20 -7.87
C LEU A 60 -13.02 -19.41 -7.08
N GLN A 61 -13.74 -18.32 -6.77
CA GLN A 61 -15.02 -18.39 -6.08
C GLN A 61 -16.06 -19.22 -6.86
N ARG A 62 -16.16 -19.02 -8.18
CA ARG A 62 -17.05 -19.82 -9.04
C ARG A 62 -16.68 -21.30 -9.09
N ALA A 63 -15.39 -21.61 -8.90
CA ALA A 63 -14.87 -22.97 -8.84
C ALA A 63 -14.91 -23.58 -7.42
N GLY A 64 -15.42 -22.86 -6.41
CA GLY A 64 -15.44 -23.33 -5.02
C GLY A 64 -14.05 -23.39 -4.35
N LEU A 65 -13.07 -22.68 -4.91
CA LEU A 65 -11.69 -22.64 -4.42
C LEU A 65 -11.45 -21.43 -3.50
N PRO A 66 -10.52 -21.53 -2.53
CA PRO A 66 -10.15 -20.41 -1.69
C PRO A 66 -9.55 -19.26 -2.52
N GLY A 67 -9.84 -18.02 -2.12
CA GLY A 67 -9.31 -16.83 -2.77
C GLY A 67 -7.82 -16.62 -2.49
N LEU A 68 -7.17 -15.91 -3.40
CA LEU A 68 -5.85 -15.34 -3.21
C LEU A 68 -5.94 -14.07 -2.36
N GLU A 69 -4.99 -13.92 -1.44
CA GLU A 69 -4.85 -12.75 -0.59
C GLU A 69 -3.45 -12.18 -0.75
N LEU A 70 -3.35 -10.86 -0.92
CA LEU A 70 -2.08 -10.21 -1.15
C LEU A 70 -1.97 -8.92 -0.33
N GLY A 71 -0.90 -8.77 0.45
CA GLY A 71 -0.49 -7.48 1.01
C GLY A 71 0.66 -6.92 0.17
N ILE A 72 0.56 -5.66 -0.25
CA ILE A 72 1.66 -4.97 -0.95
C ILE A 72 2.22 -3.90 -0.04
N GLY A 73 3.54 -3.87 0.10
CA GLY A 73 4.29 -2.77 0.71
C GLY A 73 5.10 -2.03 -0.36
N ILE A 74 5.13 -0.70 -0.30
CA ILE A 74 5.99 0.14 -1.16
C ILE A 74 6.86 1.02 -0.27
N SER A 75 8.17 0.96 -0.47
CA SER A 75 9.13 1.87 0.14
C SER A 75 9.96 2.57 -0.94
N PHE A 76 10.52 3.72 -0.58
CA PHE A 76 11.38 4.55 -1.41
C PHE A 76 12.65 4.88 -0.62
N GLN A 77 13.79 4.79 -1.30
CA GLN A 77 15.09 5.19 -0.81
C GLN A 77 15.74 6.09 -1.86
N ASP A 78 16.20 7.28 -1.45
CA ASP A 78 16.85 8.26 -2.33
C ASP A 78 18.36 7.99 -2.45
N SER A 79 18.72 6.72 -2.68
CA SER A 79 20.09 6.32 -2.97
C SER A 79 20.11 5.01 -3.74
N ALA A 80 21.22 4.80 -4.47
CA ALA A 80 21.40 3.58 -5.23
C ALA A 80 21.44 2.34 -4.29
N PRO A 81 20.80 1.22 -4.68
CA PRO A 81 20.96 -0.01 -3.95
C PRO A 81 22.42 -0.52 -4.06
N MET A 82 22.85 -1.28 -3.06
CA MET A 82 24.09 -2.03 -3.14
C MET A 82 23.83 -3.33 -3.90
N TYR A 83 24.79 -3.76 -4.72
CA TYR A 83 24.76 -5.06 -5.37
C TYR A 83 25.90 -5.92 -4.87
N LEU A 84 25.58 -7.11 -4.39
CA LEU A 84 26.53 -8.19 -4.16
C LEU A 84 26.45 -9.20 -5.30
N MET A 85 27.57 -9.88 -5.56
CA MET A 85 27.64 -10.95 -6.53
C MET A 85 27.73 -12.28 -5.80
N ASP A 86 26.86 -13.22 -6.16
CA ASP A 86 26.97 -14.64 -5.80
C ASP A 86 27.14 -15.45 -7.10
N GLY A 87 28.39 -15.66 -7.52
CA GLY A 87 28.69 -16.16 -8.86
C GLY A 87 28.19 -15.19 -9.94
N GLU A 88 27.29 -15.67 -10.80
CA GLU A 88 26.65 -14.87 -11.85
C GLU A 88 25.37 -14.15 -11.37
N ASP A 89 24.87 -14.50 -10.18
CA ASP A 89 23.65 -13.94 -9.63
C ASP A 89 23.92 -12.61 -8.91
N ARG A 90 23.03 -11.64 -9.14
CA ARG A 90 23.09 -10.31 -8.51
C ARG A 90 22.12 -10.26 -7.35
N ILE A 91 22.62 -9.94 -6.16
CA ILE A 91 21.83 -9.74 -4.95
C ILE A 91 21.72 -8.24 -4.69
N MET A 92 20.51 -7.70 -4.80
CA MET A 92 20.23 -6.31 -4.46
C MET A 92 20.03 -6.17 -2.94
N ILE A 93 20.75 -5.24 -2.34
CA ILE A 93 20.61 -4.86 -0.92
C ILE A 93 20.19 -3.40 -0.85
N SER A 94 19.03 -3.16 -0.22
CA SER A 94 18.50 -1.81 0.01
C SER A 94 17.59 -1.80 1.23
N GLU A 95 17.58 -0.69 1.95
CA GLU A 95 16.68 -0.48 3.09
C GLU A 95 15.22 -0.48 2.65
N ALA A 96 14.94 0.06 1.45
CA ALA A 96 13.60 0.05 0.87
C ALA A 96 13.06 -1.37 0.65
N LEU A 97 13.93 -2.34 0.32
CA LEU A 97 13.51 -3.73 0.19
C LEU A 97 13.00 -4.27 1.54
N ASN A 98 13.82 -4.12 2.59
CA ASN A 98 13.47 -4.58 3.94
C ASN A 98 12.22 -3.88 4.48
N GLU A 99 12.08 -2.58 4.25
CA GLU A 99 10.90 -1.84 4.67
C GLU A 99 9.65 -2.25 3.89
N SER A 100 9.74 -2.42 2.56
CA SER A 100 8.62 -2.84 1.73
C SER A 100 8.06 -4.21 2.15
N ASP A 101 8.93 -5.16 2.50
CA ASP A 101 8.54 -6.44 3.06
C ASP A 101 7.78 -6.26 4.40
N ARG A 102 8.34 -5.49 5.34
CA ARG A 102 7.68 -5.16 6.62
C ARG A 102 6.32 -4.48 6.44
N LEU A 103 6.14 -3.66 5.40
CA LEU A 103 4.89 -2.96 5.08
C LEU A 103 3.84 -3.88 4.44
N SER A 104 4.27 -4.93 3.74
CA SER A 104 3.39 -5.91 3.11
C SER A 104 2.64 -6.80 4.12
N SER A 105 3.21 -6.96 5.32
CA SER A 105 2.73 -7.89 6.34
C SER A 105 1.34 -7.57 6.92
N CYS A 106 0.64 -8.63 7.34
CA CYS A 106 -0.66 -8.54 8.02
C CYS A 106 -0.68 -9.42 9.28
N ASN A 107 -1.07 -8.84 10.42
CA ASN A 107 -1.19 -9.56 11.68
C ASN A 107 -2.52 -10.33 11.76
N LYS A 108 -2.44 -11.65 12.00
CA LYS A 108 -3.60 -12.55 12.06
C LYS A 108 -4.62 -12.18 13.15
N ARG A 109 -4.19 -11.58 14.27
CA ARG A 109 -5.10 -11.18 15.36
C ARG A 109 -5.96 -10.00 14.95
N VAL A 110 -5.35 -9.00 14.31
CA VAL A 110 -6.05 -7.79 13.84
C VAL A 110 -7.09 -8.12 12.78
N ARG A 111 -6.80 -9.09 11.91
CA ARG A 111 -7.71 -9.51 10.84
C ARG A 111 -9.12 -9.84 11.36
N ARG A 112 -9.23 -10.60 12.45
CA ARG A 112 -10.54 -10.96 13.05
C ARG A 112 -11.31 -9.75 13.55
N SER A 113 -10.60 -8.76 14.09
CA SER A 113 -11.21 -7.50 14.54
C SER A 113 -11.67 -6.66 13.35
N MET A 114 -10.86 -6.60 12.28
CA MET A 114 -11.15 -5.81 11.09
C MET A 114 -12.31 -6.34 10.26
N GLU A 115 -12.48 -7.66 10.18
CA GLU A 115 -13.63 -8.30 9.50
C GLU A 115 -14.99 -7.80 10.02
N ARG A 116 -15.07 -7.31 11.28
CA ARG A 116 -16.30 -6.80 11.89
C ARG A 116 -16.60 -5.33 11.56
N LEU A 117 -15.60 -4.58 11.12
CA LEU A 117 -15.68 -3.12 11.01
C LEU A 117 -16.22 -2.65 9.65
N ASN A 118 -16.44 -3.57 8.69
CA ASN A 118 -16.98 -3.29 7.35
C ASN A 118 -16.37 -2.04 6.69
N SER A 119 -15.06 -1.86 6.87
CA SER A 119 -14.35 -0.73 6.30
C SER A 119 -14.15 -0.92 4.78
N PRO A 120 -14.25 0.14 3.98
CA PRO A 120 -13.85 0.10 2.57
C PRO A 120 -12.32 0.08 2.39
N PHE A 121 -11.53 0.25 3.46
CA PHE A 121 -10.08 0.33 3.42
C PHE A 121 -9.42 -0.99 3.83
N ASN A 122 -8.24 -1.24 3.27
CA ASN A 122 -7.55 -2.54 3.34
C ASN A 122 -6.24 -2.49 4.12
N VAL A 123 -5.84 -1.31 4.58
CA VAL A 123 -4.61 -1.08 5.34
C VAL A 123 -4.93 -0.37 6.65
N TYR A 124 -4.43 -0.89 7.76
CA TYR A 124 -4.48 -0.25 9.08
C TYR A 124 -3.22 -0.54 9.89
N ALA A 125 -2.90 0.35 10.81
CA ALA A 125 -1.81 0.19 11.77
C ALA A 125 -2.27 0.62 13.15
N PHE A 126 -1.98 -0.18 14.17
CA PHE A 126 -2.41 0.05 15.55
C PHE A 126 -1.22 -0.05 16.49
N GLN A 127 -1.04 0.93 17.37
CA GLN A 127 -0.01 0.90 18.39
C GLN A 127 -0.51 0.19 19.66
N THR A 128 0.29 -0.71 20.25
CA THR A 128 -0.15 -1.55 21.37
C THR A 128 0.53 -1.26 22.70
N VAL A 129 1.60 -0.46 22.70
CA VAL A 129 2.33 -0.01 23.89
C VAL A 129 2.59 1.49 23.75
N SER A 130 2.55 2.24 24.86
CA SER A 130 2.87 3.68 24.84
C SER A 130 4.35 3.90 24.51
N ASP A 131 4.65 4.99 23.78
CA ASP A 131 6.03 5.35 23.39
C ASP A 131 6.99 5.46 24.60
N ALA A 132 6.47 5.66 25.82
CA ALA A 132 7.23 5.78 27.06
C ALA A 132 7.88 4.47 27.56
N HIS A 133 7.55 3.31 26.99
CA HIS A 133 8.07 1.99 27.41
C HIS A 133 8.81 1.23 26.30
N ALA A 134 9.04 1.85 25.15
CA ALA A 134 9.68 1.24 24.00
C ALA A 134 11.21 1.32 24.11
N ALA A 135 11.82 0.37 24.83
CA ALA A 135 13.27 0.12 24.75
C ALA A 135 13.66 -0.58 23.42
N GLU A 136 12.70 -1.26 22.79
CA GLU A 136 12.73 -1.81 21.44
C GLU A 136 12.04 -0.83 20.48
N GLY A 137 12.43 -0.78 19.21
CA GLY A 137 12.05 0.29 18.29
C GLY A 137 10.53 0.47 18.14
N PRO A 138 10.04 1.69 17.83
CA PRO A 138 8.60 1.99 17.75
C PRO A 138 7.83 1.26 16.63
N GLU A 139 8.48 0.44 15.80
CA GLU A 139 7.84 -0.44 14.82
C GLU A 139 7.40 -1.79 15.40
N ASP A 140 8.08 -2.29 16.45
CA ASP A 140 7.85 -3.63 17.01
C ASP A 140 6.50 -3.73 17.75
N PHE A 141 5.98 -2.58 18.20
CA PHE A 141 4.69 -2.45 18.87
C PHE A 141 3.54 -2.04 17.95
N ILE A 142 3.73 -2.13 16.63
CA ILE A 142 2.68 -1.86 15.64
C ILE A 142 2.03 -3.15 15.17
N MET A 143 0.77 -3.33 15.55
CA MET A 143 -0.12 -4.33 14.97
C MET A 143 -0.59 -3.85 13.58
N LYS A 144 -0.17 -4.56 12.54
CA LYS A 144 -0.40 -4.22 11.13
C LYS A 144 -1.58 -5.00 10.55
N TYR A 145 -2.38 -4.36 9.70
CA TYR A 145 -3.36 -5.02 8.85
C TYR A 145 -3.13 -4.55 7.42
N ASN A 146 -2.86 -5.48 6.51
CA ASN A 146 -2.68 -5.21 5.09
C ASN A 146 -3.20 -6.41 4.31
N LEU A 147 -4.49 -6.41 3.99
CA LEU A 147 -5.16 -7.55 3.34
C LEU A 147 -5.82 -7.09 2.05
N ASN A 148 -5.26 -7.48 0.91
CA ASN A 148 -5.62 -6.92 -0.41
C ASN A 148 -5.42 -5.40 -0.49
N GLY A 149 -4.50 -4.90 0.34
CA GLY A 149 -4.15 -3.50 0.49
C GLY A 149 -2.77 -3.17 -0.10
N ILE A 150 -2.49 -1.88 -0.15
CA ILE A 150 -1.20 -1.34 -0.58
C ILE A 150 -0.78 -0.31 0.47
N ARG A 151 0.17 -0.67 1.32
CA ARG A 151 0.74 0.23 2.33
C ARG A 151 2.00 0.88 1.78
N ILE A 152 2.17 2.18 1.98
CA ILE A 152 3.37 2.91 1.55
C ILE A 152 4.08 3.53 2.76
N SER A 153 5.41 3.63 2.70
CA SER A 153 6.19 4.33 3.73
C SER A 153 5.94 5.83 3.71
N GLU A 154 6.31 6.52 4.79
CA GLU A 154 6.27 7.99 4.82
C GLU A 154 7.18 8.60 3.76
N ALA A 155 8.40 8.08 3.59
CA ALA A 155 9.32 8.51 2.54
C ALA A 155 8.71 8.33 1.14
N THR A 156 7.99 7.22 0.92
CA THR A 156 7.25 6.99 -0.33
C THR A 156 6.15 8.01 -0.53
N PHE A 157 5.37 8.31 0.52
CA PHE A 157 4.31 9.32 0.43
C PHE A 157 4.87 10.72 0.14
N GLN A 158 5.95 11.11 0.81
CA GLN A 158 6.64 12.38 0.57
C GLN A 158 7.19 12.46 -0.85
N ARG A 159 7.83 11.39 -1.35
CA ARG A 159 8.29 11.31 -2.73
C ARG A 159 7.12 11.42 -3.71
N LEU A 160 6.02 10.70 -3.48
CA LEU A 160 4.83 10.77 -4.32
C LEU A 160 4.29 12.20 -4.47
N GLN A 161 4.31 13.00 -3.40
CA GLN A 161 3.91 14.41 -3.43
C GLN A 161 4.84 15.30 -4.26
N GLN A 162 6.09 14.88 -4.48
CA GLN A 162 7.04 15.56 -5.35
C GLN A 162 6.86 15.14 -6.82
N GLU A 163 6.50 13.88 -7.06
CA GLU A 163 6.33 13.33 -8.42
C GLU A 163 5.04 13.79 -9.11
N ILE A 164 3.93 13.91 -8.36
CA ILE A 164 2.62 14.26 -8.91
C ILE A 164 1.84 15.20 -7.97
N SER A 165 0.91 15.96 -8.55
CA SER A 165 -0.07 16.72 -7.77
C SER A 165 -1.09 15.79 -7.11
N LEU A 166 -1.29 15.98 -5.80
CA LEU A 166 -2.30 15.28 -4.99
C LEU A 166 -3.32 16.28 -4.43
N GLU A 167 -4.58 16.12 -4.83
CA GLU A 167 -5.68 16.99 -4.43
C GLU A 167 -6.55 16.34 -3.36
N ARG A 168 -6.93 17.09 -2.33
CA ARG A 168 -7.84 16.57 -1.28
C ARG A 168 -9.22 16.33 -1.86
N CYS A 169 -9.71 15.09 -1.78
CA CYS A 169 -11.09 14.77 -2.12
C CYS A 169 -11.94 14.62 -0.85
N ARG A 170 -13.11 15.26 -0.84
CA ARG A 170 -14.04 15.22 0.30
C ARG A 170 -14.98 14.02 0.18
N LEU A 171 -14.50 12.80 0.37
CA LEU A 171 -15.38 11.62 0.45
C LEU A 171 -15.64 11.25 1.90
N SER A 172 -16.82 10.71 2.19
CA SER A 172 -17.18 10.21 3.51
C SER A 172 -17.27 8.69 3.46
N PHE A 173 -16.57 8.05 4.39
CA PHE A 173 -16.60 6.61 4.62
C PHE A 173 -16.70 6.36 6.13
N PRO A 174 -17.14 5.16 6.55
CA PRO A 174 -17.17 4.80 7.97
C PRO A 174 -15.82 5.02 8.64
N GLN A 175 -15.83 5.71 9.77
CA GLN A 175 -14.65 6.00 10.58
C GLN A 175 -14.44 4.88 11.61
N LEU A 176 -13.19 4.47 11.83
CA LEU A 176 -12.89 3.61 12.98
C LEU A 176 -13.33 4.28 14.29
N TRP A 177 -14.05 3.53 15.13
CA TRP A 177 -14.66 3.99 16.38
C TRP A 177 -15.45 5.31 16.26
N GLY A 178 -15.97 5.64 15.06
CA GLY A 178 -16.71 6.88 14.81
C GLY A 178 -15.92 8.18 14.96
N SER A 179 -14.60 8.11 15.16
CA SER A 179 -13.75 9.28 15.43
C SER A 179 -12.45 9.32 14.63
N GLU A 180 -12.23 8.35 13.72
CA GLU A 180 -11.06 8.35 12.82
C GLU A 180 -11.02 9.57 11.91
N GLU A 181 -9.95 10.34 12.03
CA GLU A 181 -9.63 11.41 11.10
C GLU A 181 -8.68 10.89 10.01
N PHE A 182 -9.25 10.58 8.84
CA PHE A 182 -8.47 10.25 7.65
C PHE A 182 -8.65 11.30 6.55
N ARG A 183 -7.63 11.44 5.70
CA ARG A 183 -7.63 12.29 4.51
C ARG A 183 -7.52 11.43 3.28
N LEU A 184 -8.27 11.79 2.23
CA LEU A 184 -8.17 11.16 0.92
C LEU A 184 -7.60 12.16 -0.09
N LEU A 185 -6.63 11.70 -0.87
CA LEU A 185 -5.87 12.48 -1.82
C LEU A 185 -5.96 11.82 -3.19
N LEU A 186 -6.47 12.53 -4.19
CA LEU A 186 -6.58 12.08 -5.57
C LEU A 186 -5.36 12.57 -6.37
N GLY A 187 -4.70 11.64 -7.06
CA GLY A 187 -3.62 11.93 -8.00
C GLY A 187 -3.90 11.35 -9.37
N THR A 188 -3.33 11.96 -10.41
CA THR A 188 -3.32 11.41 -11.78
C THR A 188 -1.90 11.11 -12.21
N VAL A 189 -1.61 9.85 -12.49
CA VAL A 189 -0.26 9.36 -12.80
C VAL A 189 -0.11 9.14 -14.31
N PRO A 190 0.90 9.74 -14.96
CA PRO A 190 1.27 9.42 -16.33
C PRO A 190 2.07 8.11 -16.38
N ILE A 191 1.56 7.12 -17.11
CA ILE A 191 2.26 5.84 -17.28
C ILE A 191 3.13 5.85 -18.54
N GLY A 192 2.64 6.45 -19.62
CA GLY A 192 3.32 6.57 -20.92
C GLY A 192 2.30 6.55 -22.07
N ASN A 193 2.68 6.98 -23.27
CA ASN A 193 1.81 7.00 -24.46
C ASN A 193 0.43 7.64 -24.22
N ASP A 194 0.39 8.79 -23.55
CA ASP A 194 -0.85 9.49 -23.14
C ASP A 194 -1.81 8.66 -22.27
N ILE A 195 -1.32 7.57 -21.65
CA ILE A 195 -2.07 6.79 -20.69
C ILE A 195 -1.90 7.40 -19.30
N PHE A 196 -3.03 7.81 -18.73
CA PHE A 196 -3.11 8.31 -17.37
C PHE A 196 -3.92 7.34 -16.49
N ARG A 197 -3.53 7.23 -15.23
CA ARG A 197 -4.19 6.40 -14.21
C ARG A 197 -4.42 7.23 -12.95
N LYS A 198 -5.65 7.30 -12.49
CA LYS A 198 -5.97 7.93 -11.20
C LYS A 198 -5.53 7.04 -10.05
N ILE A 199 -5.00 7.58 -8.98
CA ILE A 199 -4.79 6.88 -7.69
C ILE A 199 -5.49 7.66 -6.58
N VAL A 200 -5.95 6.96 -5.55
CA VAL A 200 -6.40 7.59 -4.30
C VAL A 200 -5.48 7.14 -3.19
N VAL A 201 -4.91 8.09 -2.45
CA VAL A 201 -4.10 7.84 -1.27
C VAL A 201 -4.87 8.24 -0.03
N ARG A 202 -4.95 7.33 0.95
CA ARG A 202 -5.48 7.62 2.28
C ARG A 202 -4.32 7.84 3.23
N ALA A 203 -4.38 8.92 4.00
CA ALA A 203 -3.53 9.16 5.16
C ALA A 203 -4.41 9.15 6.41
N SER A 204 -4.08 8.32 7.39
CA SER A 204 -4.83 8.23 8.65
C SER A 204 -3.86 8.13 9.83
N ARG A 205 -4.31 8.56 11.02
CA ARG A 205 -3.50 8.50 12.24
C ARG A 205 -3.44 7.06 12.75
N ILE A 206 -2.31 6.69 13.34
CA ILE A 206 -2.15 5.42 14.04
C ILE A 206 -2.85 5.57 15.41
N PRO A 207 -3.95 4.85 15.68
CA PRO A 207 -4.52 4.79 17.02
C PRO A 207 -3.65 3.93 17.93
N GLN A 208 -3.59 4.30 19.21
CA GLN A 208 -3.18 3.41 20.29
C GLN A 208 -4.40 2.62 20.78
N ILE A 209 -4.26 1.31 20.90
CA ILE A 209 -5.35 0.41 21.32
C ILE A 209 -4.92 -0.48 22.48
N ASP A 210 -5.91 -0.94 23.25
CA ASP A 210 -5.73 -2.11 24.09
C ASP A 210 -5.71 -3.38 23.21
N PRO A 211 -4.63 -4.19 23.25
CA PRO A 211 -4.49 -5.35 22.36
C PRO A 211 -5.42 -6.52 22.71
N SER A 212 -6.02 -6.54 23.91
CA SER A 212 -6.91 -7.61 24.38
C SER A 212 -8.37 -7.34 24.00
N SER A 213 -8.83 -6.09 24.15
CA SER A 213 -10.20 -5.69 23.86
C SER A 213 -10.38 -5.05 22.49
N PHE A 214 -9.28 -4.64 21.84
CA PHE A 214 -9.28 -3.84 20.61
C PHE A 214 -10.02 -2.50 20.76
N SER A 215 -10.04 -1.94 21.99
CA SER A 215 -10.62 -0.63 22.26
C SER A 215 -9.60 0.48 22.02
N LEU A 216 -10.05 1.58 21.39
CA LEU A 216 -9.28 2.81 21.26
C LEU A 216 -8.91 3.37 22.64
N GLN A 217 -7.62 3.63 22.86
CA GLN A 217 -7.12 4.36 24.03
C GLN A 217 -6.94 5.84 23.68
N GLN A 218 -6.22 6.13 22.61
CA GLN A 218 -5.99 7.50 22.11
C GLN A 218 -5.54 7.50 20.65
N TRP A 219 -5.65 8.65 19.98
CA TRP A 219 -5.07 8.89 18.67
C TRP A 219 -3.66 9.45 18.81
N THR A 220 -2.68 8.85 18.13
CA THR A 220 -1.28 9.33 18.16
C THR A 220 -1.03 10.38 17.07
N GLU A 221 0.13 11.06 17.14
CA GLU A 221 0.59 11.96 16.08
C GLU A 221 1.11 11.21 14.84
N ARG A 222 1.42 9.92 14.96
CA ARG A 222 1.97 9.11 13.87
C ARG A 222 0.88 8.82 12.84
N SER A 223 1.28 8.76 11.57
CA SER A 223 0.38 8.45 10.45
C SER A 223 0.81 7.20 9.71
N TYR A 224 -0.14 6.58 9.00
CA TYR A 224 0.13 5.57 8.00
C TYR A 224 -0.58 5.91 6.69
N TYR A 225 -0.10 5.33 5.60
CA TYR A 225 -0.52 5.67 4.24
C TYR A 225 -0.91 4.43 3.45
N GLU A 226 -2.01 4.56 2.71
CA GLU A 226 -2.58 3.50 1.88
C GLU A 226 -2.82 4.03 0.46
N VAL A 227 -2.42 3.27 -0.56
CA VAL A 227 -2.98 3.45 -1.90
C VAL A 227 -4.27 2.65 -1.96
N CYS A 228 -5.41 3.33 -2.02
CA CYS A 228 -6.72 2.70 -1.96
C CYS A 228 -6.93 1.76 -3.15
N THR A 229 -7.36 0.53 -2.86
CA THR A 229 -7.62 -0.51 -3.88
C THR A 229 -9.10 -0.81 -4.06
N ASN A 230 -9.95 -0.42 -3.11
CA ASN A 230 -11.37 -0.77 -3.14
C ASN A 230 -12.13 0.00 -4.24
N PRO A 231 -12.83 -0.70 -5.17
CA PRO A 231 -13.59 -0.05 -6.24
C PRO A 231 -14.62 0.96 -5.74
N ALA A 232 -15.21 0.75 -4.55
CA ALA A 232 -16.17 1.67 -3.96
C ALA A 232 -15.58 3.08 -3.73
N VAL A 233 -14.27 3.16 -3.44
CA VAL A 233 -13.58 4.45 -3.27
C VAL A 233 -13.53 5.23 -4.58
N TYR A 234 -13.26 4.54 -5.69
CA TYR A 234 -13.20 5.16 -7.02
C TYR A 234 -14.60 5.48 -7.57
N ALA A 235 -15.57 4.58 -7.37
CA ALA A 235 -16.95 4.82 -7.76
C ALA A 235 -17.55 6.06 -7.07
N ALA A 236 -17.21 6.27 -5.79
CA ALA A 236 -17.63 7.47 -5.05
C ALA A 236 -17.07 8.78 -5.62
N LEU A 237 -15.90 8.76 -6.26
CA LEU A 237 -15.35 9.93 -6.97
C LEU A 237 -16.17 10.27 -8.22
N GLU A 238 -16.60 9.26 -8.97
CA GLU A 238 -17.39 9.43 -10.19
C GLU A 238 -18.81 9.93 -9.87
N GLY A 239 -19.44 9.39 -8.83
CA GLY A 239 -20.75 9.85 -8.36
C GLY A 239 -20.76 11.32 -7.94
N LYS A 240 -19.67 11.83 -7.35
CA LYS A 240 -19.53 13.26 -7.06
C LYS A 240 -19.37 14.12 -8.31
N ALA A 241 -18.63 13.66 -9.30
CA ALA A 241 -18.45 14.40 -10.55
C ALA A 241 -19.78 14.52 -11.33
N ALA A 242 -20.67 13.54 -11.22
CA ALA A 242 -22.00 13.56 -11.83
C ALA A 242 -23.00 14.48 -11.10
N ALA A 243 -22.92 14.56 -9.76
CA ALA A 243 -23.81 15.41 -8.95
C ALA A 243 -23.44 16.92 -8.96
N GLY A 244 -22.27 17.27 -9.51
CA GLY A 244 -21.81 18.64 -9.66
C GLY A 244 -22.01 19.23 -11.07
N ARG A 245 -22.81 18.59 -11.93
CA ARG A 245 -23.20 19.07 -13.26
C ARG A 245 -24.68 19.39 -13.31
#